data_AF-A0A937QTX8-F1
#
_entry.id   AF-A0A937QTX8-F1
#
_cell.length_a   1.000
_cell.length_b   1.000
_cell.length_c   1.000
_cell.angle_alpha   90.00
_cell.angle_beta   90.00
_cell.angle_gamma   90.00
#
_symmetry.space_group_name_H-M   'P 1'
#
loop_
_entity.id
_entity.type
_entity.pdbx_description
1 polymer ?
#
loop_
_entity_poly.entity_id
_entity_poly.type
_entity_poly.pdbx_seq_one_letter_code
_entity_poly.pdbx_strand_id
1 'polypeptide(L)'
;MSKKAADRDSSRRLVRIAPIVRGLLAEPTGEPDMPYEPVIVRSLTSREAVDFAGSAENAESQYYPPPLTKGQKPPLFTEAVEVDGLAEGLREQLSQDISDYSSRHNCKPEIVCLREMGILYVEQKDDDGAAHLPLRNKVALVTGAAGAIGYGICRGLLEKGCYLAATDLPGDKLDSFTDDLRQVAGDRVMGTAIDVTNKESVVGGFESVIQTWGGIDIVVVNAGIPLVARLKDIDLDAFRKLEKVNVEGTLLTLSEIANHFILQGTGGDIIIVSTKNVPSPGAGFGAYSATKAAAHQLGRIASIELAQYGVRVNMVAPDGVFSEGKYKSGLWAEVGPDRMRARGLDEEGLQEYYQNRNLLKAKITGRHVSNAVLFFATRQTPTTGVTIPVDGGLPDATPR
;
A
#
# COMPACT_ATOMS: atom_id res chain seq x y z
N MET A 1 -24.21 -2.14 26.07
CA MET A 1 -22.93 -1.63 25.51
C MET A 1 -23.05 -0.13 25.28
N SER A 2 -21.96 0.64 25.41
CA SER A 2 -21.97 2.09 25.10
C SER A 2 -22.05 2.34 23.59
N LYS A 3 -22.68 3.44 23.15
CA LYS A 3 -22.87 3.82 21.74
C LYS A 3 -21.57 3.76 20.92
N LYS A 4 -20.47 4.26 21.47
CA LYS A 4 -19.13 4.22 20.84
C LYS A 4 -18.54 2.81 20.69
N ALA A 5 -18.98 1.86 21.52
CA ALA A 5 -18.49 0.48 21.46
C ALA A 5 -19.20 -0.31 20.34
N ALA A 6 -20.50 -0.09 20.15
CA ALA A 6 -21.26 -0.70 19.05
C ALA A 6 -20.77 -0.19 17.67
N ASP A 7 -20.61 1.12 17.50
CA ASP A 7 -20.11 1.70 16.23
C ASP A 7 -18.70 1.19 15.87
N ARG A 8 -17.84 0.97 16.87
CA ARG A 8 -16.49 0.40 16.68
C ARG A 8 -16.52 -1.08 16.30
N ASP A 9 -17.46 -1.84 16.85
CA ASP A 9 -17.62 -3.26 16.53
C ASP A 9 -18.11 -3.46 15.09
N SER A 10 -19.15 -2.73 14.68
CA SER A 10 -19.66 -2.75 13.29
C SER A 10 -18.60 -2.32 12.27
N SER A 11 -17.84 -1.26 12.56
CA SER A 11 -16.76 -0.80 11.66
C SER A 11 -15.66 -1.85 11.49
N ARG A 12 -15.28 -2.53 12.57
CA ARG A 12 -14.24 -3.56 12.56
C ARG A 12 -14.66 -4.80 11.77
N ARG A 13 -15.92 -5.22 11.91
CA ARG A 13 -16.50 -6.34 11.13
C ARG A 13 -16.58 -6.00 9.65
N LEU A 14 -16.99 -4.78 9.32
CA LEU A 14 -17.09 -4.32 7.94
C LEU A 14 -15.73 -4.30 7.22
N VAL A 15 -14.64 -3.95 7.91
CA VAL A 15 -13.28 -4.00 7.35
C VAL A 15 -12.84 -5.43 6.97
N ARG A 16 -13.36 -6.47 7.63
CA ARG A 16 -13.07 -7.86 7.26
C ARG A 16 -13.88 -8.33 6.06
N ILE A 17 -15.10 -7.81 5.91
CA ILE A 17 -16.02 -8.17 4.82
C ILE A 17 -15.70 -7.39 3.54
N ALA A 18 -15.29 -6.12 3.65
CA ALA A 18 -15.10 -5.25 2.51
C ALA A 18 -14.13 -5.80 1.45
N PRO A 19 -12.96 -6.38 1.79
CA PRO A 19 -12.07 -7.00 0.81
C PRO A 19 -12.72 -8.17 0.07
N ILE A 20 -13.50 -8.99 0.77
CA ILE A 20 -14.20 -10.14 0.19
C ILE A 20 -15.25 -9.63 -0.82
N VAL A 21 -16.09 -8.69 -0.41
CA VAL A 21 -17.12 -8.09 -1.28
C VAL A 21 -16.46 -7.39 -2.47
N ARG A 22 -15.41 -6.60 -2.26
CA ARG A 22 -14.64 -5.96 -3.32
C ARG A 22 -14.14 -6.97 -4.34
N GLY A 23 -13.57 -8.09 -3.88
CA GLY A 23 -13.09 -9.15 -4.75
C GLY A 23 -14.19 -9.86 -5.53
N LEU A 24 -15.34 -10.15 -4.90
CA LEU A 24 -16.48 -10.77 -5.56
C LEU A 24 -17.14 -9.85 -6.60
N LEU A 25 -17.10 -8.53 -6.36
CA LEU A 25 -17.61 -7.53 -7.30
C LEU A 25 -16.66 -7.28 -8.47
N ALA A 26 -15.35 -7.53 -8.32
CA ALA A 26 -14.38 -7.35 -9.38
C ALA A 26 -14.70 -8.24 -10.60
N GLU A 27 -14.65 -7.67 -11.80
CA GLU A 27 -14.97 -8.39 -13.04
C GLU A 27 -13.71 -9.04 -13.63
N PRO A 28 -13.78 -10.28 -14.16
CA PRO A 28 -12.65 -10.88 -14.82
C PRO A 28 -12.33 -10.15 -16.13
N THR A 29 -11.05 -9.92 -16.41
CA THR A 29 -10.59 -9.26 -17.64
C THR A 29 -10.33 -10.25 -18.78
N GLY A 30 -10.08 -11.52 -18.45
CA GLY A 30 -9.53 -12.52 -19.37
C GLY A 30 -8.02 -12.41 -19.60
N GLU A 31 -7.36 -11.39 -19.03
CA GLU A 31 -5.91 -11.19 -19.12
C GLU A 31 -5.20 -11.84 -17.92
N PRO A 32 -4.34 -12.86 -18.13
CA PRO A 32 -3.70 -13.59 -17.03
C PRO A 32 -2.86 -12.70 -16.11
N ASP A 33 -2.22 -11.67 -16.67
CA ASP A 33 -1.40 -10.74 -15.89
C ASP A 33 -2.25 -9.79 -15.05
N MET A 34 -3.48 -9.48 -15.44
CA MET A 34 -4.37 -8.56 -14.75
C MET A 34 -5.77 -9.18 -14.64
N PRO A 35 -5.94 -10.27 -13.87
CA PRO A 35 -7.10 -11.15 -13.99
C PRO A 35 -8.43 -10.49 -13.64
N TYR A 36 -8.41 -9.39 -12.88
CA TYR A 36 -9.60 -8.67 -12.43
C TYR A 36 -9.50 -7.16 -12.69
N GLU A 37 -10.62 -6.58 -13.10
CA GLU A 37 -10.83 -5.13 -13.18
C GLU A 37 -10.79 -4.51 -11.77
N PRO A 38 -9.98 -3.47 -11.55
CA PRO A 38 -9.97 -2.77 -10.26
C PRO A 38 -11.32 -2.10 -9.99
N VAL A 39 -11.84 -2.31 -8.79
CA VAL A 39 -13.07 -1.69 -8.29
C VAL A 39 -12.77 -0.95 -6.99
N ILE A 40 -13.37 0.22 -6.77
CA ILE A 40 -13.32 0.91 -5.49
C ILE A 40 -14.64 0.67 -4.78
N VAL A 41 -14.59 0.17 -3.55
CA VAL A 41 -15.77 -0.05 -2.72
C VAL A 41 -15.68 0.86 -1.50
N ARG A 42 -16.61 1.79 -1.37
CA ARG A 42 -16.71 2.69 -0.22
C ARG A 42 -17.59 2.07 0.86
N SER A 43 -17.40 2.48 2.10
CA SER A 43 -18.23 2.06 3.23
C SER A 43 -19.07 3.20 3.81
N LEU A 44 -20.28 2.87 4.25
CA LEU A 44 -21.14 3.75 5.05
C LEU A 44 -21.55 3.02 6.33
N THR A 45 -21.12 3.55 7.46
CA THR A 45 -21.39 3.03 8.80
C THR A 45 -22.18 4.02 9.66
N SER A 46 -22.74 5.06 9.04
CA SER A 46 -23.64 5.98 9.73
C SER A 46 -24.88 5.23 10.22
N ARG A 47 -25.51 5.72 11.29
CA ARG A 47 -26.73 5.09 11.83
C ARG A 47 -27.82 4.95 10.77
N GLU A 48 -28.00 5.96 9.93
CA GLU A 48 -28.96 5.91 8.82
C GLU A 48 -28.63 4.79 7.82
N ALA A 49 -27.34 4.55 7.54
CA ALA A 49 -26.91 3.45 6.68
C ALA A 49 -27.11 2.07 7.32
N VAL A 50 -26.84 1.94 8.62
CA VAL A 50 -27.08 0.70 9.37
C VAL A 50 -28.58 0.38 9.45
N ASP A 51 -29.41 1.38 9.77
CA ASP A 51 -30.87 1.24 9.82
C ASP A 51 -31.43 0.90 8.42
N PHE A 52 -30.91 1.54 7.36
CA PHE A 52 -31.26 1.20 5.98
C PHE A 52 -30.92 -0.25 5.65
N ALA A 53 -29.70 -0.70 5.97
CA ALA A 53 -29.23 -2.05 5.69
C ALA A 53 -29.99 -3.13 6.48
N GLY A 54 -30.59 -2.78 7.63
CA GLY A 54 -31.38 -3.68 8.45
C GLY A 54 -32.83 -3.90 7.99
N SER A 55 -33.32 -3.15 7.02
CA SER A 55 -34.70 -3.22 6.54
C SER A 55 -34.75 -3.65 5.08
N ALA A 56 -34.93 -4.95 4.84
CA ALA A 56 -35.11 -5.51 3.50
C ALA A 56 -36.32 -4.91 2.75
N GLU A 57 -37.29 -4.33 3.47
CA GLU A 57 -38.44 -3.61 2.92
C GLU A 57 -38.05 -2.27 2.25
N ASN A 58 -36.84 -1.76 2.52
CA ASN A 58 -36.36 -0.48 1.99
C ASN A 58 -35.80 -0.56 0.56
N ALA A 59 -35.80 -1.73 -0.09
CA ALA A 59 -35.31 -1.86 -1.47
C ALA A 59 -36.03 -0.90 -2.45
N GLU A 60 -37.31 -0.64 -2.21
CA GLU A 60 -38.12 0.31 -2.99
C GLU A 60 -38.16 1.74 -2.42
N SER A 61 -37.52 1.99 -1.28
CA SER A 61 -37.49 3.29 -0.60
C SER A 61 -37.09 4.42 -1.55
N GLN A 62 -37.77 5.57 -1.43
CA GLN A 62 -37.33 6.80 -2.11
C GLN A 62 -36.14 7.46 -1.40
N TYR A 63 -35.86 7.07 -0.15
CA TYR A 63 -34.82 7.67 0.67
C TYR A 63 -33.67 6.70 0.88
N TYR A 64 -32.52 7.04 0.27
CA TYR A 64 -31.24 6.37 0.43
C TYR A 64 -30.34 7.24 1.33
N PRO A 65 -29.52 6.64 2.21
CA PRO A 65 -28.61 7.40 3.06
C PRO A 65 -27.54 8.08 2.20
N PRO A 66 -27.28 9.39 2.37
CA PRO A 66 -26.23 10.09 1.62
C PRO A 66 -24.85 9.40 1.77
N PRO A 67 -24.01 9.39 0.73
CA PRO A 67 -24.18 10.03 -0.59
C PRO A 67 -24.97 9.18 -1.59
N LEU A 68 -25.57 8.05 -1.17
CA LEU A 68 -26.30 7.18 -2.08
C LEU A 68 -27.60 7.83 -2.55
N THR A 69 -27.94 7.57 -3.80
CA THR A 69 -29.22 7.95 -4.42
C THR A 69 -29.86 6.72 -5.04
N LYS A 70 -31.20 6.69 -5.16
CA LYS A 70 -31.89 5.59 -5.84
C LYS A 70 -31.37 5.47 -7.28
N GLY A 71 -30.65 4.39 -7.56
CA GLY A 71 -30.11 4.08 -8.88
C GLY A 71 -31.06 3.23 -9.71
N GLN A 72 -30.59 2.77 -10.88
CA GLN A 72 -31.34 1.82 -11.72
C GLN A 72 -31.31 0.38 -11.17
N LYS A 73 -30.31 0.06 -10.35
CA LYS A 73 -30.10 -1.28 -9.77
C LYS A 73 -30.54 -1.29 -8.31
N PRO A 74 -31.38 -2.25 -7.87
CA PRO A 74 -31.75 -2.36 -6.46
C PRO A 74 -30.55 -2.79 -5.60
N PRO A 75 -30.50 -2.46 -4.30
CA PRO A 75 -29.45 -2.95 -3.42
C PRO A 75 -29.55 -4.46 -3.19
N LEU A 76 -28.41 -5.10 -3.00
CA LEU A 76 -28.34 -6.45 -2.45
C LEU A 76 -28.42 -6.36 -0.92
N PHE A 77 -29.49 -6.90 -0.33
CA PHE A 77 -29.58 -7.13 1.11
C PHE A 77 -29.09 -8.54 1.42
N THR A 78 -28.09 -8.65 2.30
CA THR A 78 -27.52 -9.93 2.70
C THR A 78 -27.56 -10.09 4.22
N GLU A 79 -27.87 -11.32 4.63
CA GLU A 79 -27.83 -11.80 6.01
C GLU A 79 -26.47 -12.44 6.33
N ALA A 80 -25.43 -12.20 5.51
CA ALA A 80 -24.10 -12.72 5.74
C ALA A 80 -23.54 -12.19 7.07
N VAL A 81 -23.40 -13.09 8.04
CA VAL A 81 -22.82 -12.79 9.35
C VAL A 81 -21.46 -13.48 9.44
N GLU A 82 -20.46 -12.73 9.88
CA GLU A 82 -19.18 -13.30 10.28
C GLU A 82 -19.41 -14.24 11.48
N VAL A 83 -19.32 -15.56 11.23
CA VAL A 83 -19.30 -16.59 12.28
C VAL A 83 -17.84 -16.90 12.62
N ASP A 84 -17.52 -16.84 13.91
CA ASP A 84 -16.17 -16.89 14.49
C ASP A 84 -15.11 -17.68 13.66
N GLY A 85 -14.18 -16.95 13.05
CA GLY A 85 -12.87 -17.46 12.62
C GLY A 85 -12.79 -18.13 11.24
N LEU A 86 -13.88 -18.28 10.48
CA LEU A 86 -13.85 -18.94 9.16
C LEU A 86 -14.26 -17.97 8.04
N ALA A 87 -13.27 -17.28 7.45
CA ALA A 87 -13.47 -16.43 6.29
C ALA A 87 -14.02 -17.18 5.05
N GLU A 88 -13.79 -18.50 4.96
CA GLU A 88 -14.27 -19.34 3.85
C GLU A 88 -15.80 -19.41 3.79
N GLY A 89 -16.47 -19.71 4.90
CA GLY A 89 -17.94 -19.79 4.93
C GLY A 89 -18.61 -18.45 4.62
N LEU A 90 -18.03 -17.34 5.09
CA LEU A 90 -18.50 -16.00 4.77
C LEU A 90 -18.35 -15.67 3.27
N ARG A 91 -17.22 -16.02 2.66
CA ARG A 91 -17.00 -15.82 1.22
C ARG A 91 -17.97 -16.64 0.39
N GLU A 92 -18.21 -17.90 0.73
CA GLU A 92 -19.17 -18.75 0.03
C GLU A 92 -20.58 -18.16 0.08
N GLN A 93 -21.03 -17.72 1.26
CA GLN A 93 -22.34 -17.10 1.43
C GLN A 93 -22.47 -15.81 0.59
N LEU A 94 -21.51 -14.89 0.70
CA LEU A 94 -21.52 -13.65 -0.08
C LEU A 94 -21.46 -13.92 -1.60
N SER A 95 -20.70 -14.93 -2.02
CA SER A 95 -20.63 -15.35 -3.42
C SER A 95 -21.98 -15.87 -3.91
N GLN A 96 -22.68 -16.66 -3.10
CA GLN A 96 -24.02 -17.15 -3.45
C GLN A 96 -25.02 -16.00 -3.53
N ASP A 97 -25.03 -15.09 -2.55
CA ASP A 97 -25.92 -13.93 -2.54
C ASP A 97 -25.73 -13.02 -3.77
N ILE A 98 -24.47 -12.76 -4.16
CA ILE A 98 -24.15 -11.98 -5.36
C ILE A 98 -24.54 -12.74 -6.64
N SER A 99 -24.36 -14.06 -6.69
CA SER A 99 -24.75 -14.89 -7.84
C SER A 99 -26.27 -14.91 -8.03
N ASP A 100 -27.02 -15.07 -6.94
CA ASP A 100 -28.47 -15.02 -6.89
C ASP A 100 -29.00 -13.65 -7.36
N TYR A 101 -28.41 -12.57 -6.83
CA TYR A 101 -28.72 -11.20 -7.28
C TYR A 101 -28.47 -11.05 -8.78
N SER A 102 -27.30 -11.51 -9.25
CA SER A 102 -26.89 -11.36 -10.66
C SER A 102 -27.81 -12.13 -11.60
N SER A 103 -28.29 -13.31 -11.18
CA SER A 103 -29.25 -14.11 -11.94
C SER A 103 -30.62 -13.43 -12.05
N ARG A 104 -31.06 -12.73 -11.00
CA ARG A 104 -32.35 -12.02 -10.96
C ARG A 104 -32.33 -10.69 -11.71
N HIS A 105 -31.22 -9.96 -11.65
CA HIS A 105 -31.10 -8.59 -12.16
C HIS A 105 -30.21 -8.45 -13.41
N ASN A 106 -29.62 -9.55 -13.88
CA ASN A 106 -28.71 -9.61 -15.03
C ASN A 106 -27.51 -8.62 -14.92
N CYS A 107 -27.04 -8.36 -13.70
CA CYS A 107 -25.89 -7.52 -13.39
C CYS A 107 -25.42 -7.75 -11.93
N LYS A 108 -24.17 -7.41 -11.61
CA LYS A 108 -23.69 -7.38 -10.21
C LYS A 108 -24.29 -6.19 -9.43
N PRO A 109 -24.43 -6.31 -8.10
CA PRO A 109 -24.95 -5.21 -7.28
C PRO A 109 -23.91 -4.09 -7.15
N GLU A 110 -24.39 -2.84 -7.16
CA GLU A 110 -23.57 -1.65 -6.89
C GLU A 110 -23.63 -1.24 -5.41
N ILE A 111 -24.65 -1.69 -4.69
CA ILE A 111 -24.89 -1.41 -3.28
C ILE A 111 -25.14 -2.75 -2.60
N VAL A 112 -24.35 -3.06 -1.58
CA VAL A 112 -24.45 -4.26 -0.74
C VAL A 112 -24.73 -3.83 0.70
N CYS A 113 -25.93 -4.13 1.16
CA CYS A 113 -26.42 -3.85 2.50
C CYS A 113 -26.13 -5.03 3.42
N LEU A 114 -25.20 -4.82 4.36
CA LEU A 114 -24.83 -5.78 5.39
C LEU A 114 -25.65 -5.47 6.64
N ARG A 115 -26.60 -6.35 6.96
CA ARG A 115 -27.51 -6.18 8.09
C ARG A 115 -26.74 -5.89 9.38
N GLU A 116 -27.17 -4.86 10.12
CA GLU A 116 -26.58 -4.41 11.39
C GLU A 116 -25.12 -3.89 11.32
N MET A 117 -24.50 -3.89 10.14
CA MET A 117 -23.11 -3.45 9.95
C MET A 117 -23.01 -2.15 9.16
N GLY A 118 -23.78 -2.02 8.09
CA GLY A 118 -23.78 -0.84 7.22
C GLY A 118 -23.87 -1.20 5.74
N ILE A 119 -23.35 -0.31 4.90
CA ILE A 119 -23.44 -0.44 3.44
C ILE A 119 -22.05 -0.41 2.83
N LEU A 120 -21.82 -1.30 1.88
CA LEU A 120 -20.70 -1.24 0.94
C LEU A 120 -21.24 -0.84 -0.43
N TYR A 121 -20.60 0.10 -1.11
CA TYR A 121 -21.05 0.51 -2.44
C TYR A 121 -19.89 0.77 -3.39
N VAL A 122 -20.11 0.47 -4.67
CA VAL A 122 -19.14 0.71 -5.73
C VAL A 122 -19.09 2.19 -6.06
N GLU A 123 -17.91 2.79 -6.01
CA GLU A 123 -17.70 4.14 -6.50
C GLU A 123 -17.80 4.13 -8.03
N GLN A 124 -18.69 4.98 -8.56
CA GLN A 124 -18.91 5.09 -10.01
C GLN A 124 -17.60 5.51 -10.69
N LYS A 125 -17.29 4.90 -11.84
CA LYS A 125 -16.08 5.27 -12.60
C LYS A 125 -16.29 6.70 -13.14
N ASP A 126 -15.40 7.65 -12.83
CA ASP A 126 -15.43 8.96 -13.50
C ASP A 126 -15.28 8.76 -15.02
N ASP A 127 -16.33 8.98 -15.80
CA ASP A 127 -16.31 8.87 -17.26
C ASP A 127 -15.67 10.11 -17.91
N ASP A 128 -14.56 10.57 -17.33
CA ASP A 128 -13.92 11.85 -17.62
C ASP A 128 -13.12 11.85 -18.93
N GLY A 129 -13.47 11.01 -19.93
CA GLY A 129 -12.84 10.99 -21.26
C GLY A 129 -11.30 10.88 -21.27
N ALA A 130 -10.69 10.61 -20.12
CA ALA A 130 -9.26 10.69 -19.89
C ALA A 130 -8.63 9.40 -20.42
N ALA A 131 -7.45 9.54 -21.04
CA ALA A 131 -6.67 8.41 -21.53
C ALA A 131 -6.59 7.30 -20.47
N HIS A 132 -6.78 6.05 -20.88
CA HIS A 132 -6.79 4.88 -20.00
C HIS A 132 -5.50 4.83 -19.15
N LEU A 133 -5.59 5.23 -17.89
CA LEU A 133 -4.46 5.22 -16.96
C LEU A 133 -4.25 3.79 -16.44
N PRO A 134 -3.00 3.26 -16.44
CA PRO A 134 -2.75 1.83 -16.25
C PRO A 134 -3.02 1.32 -14.83
N LEU A 135 -3.08 2.20 -13.82
CA LEU A 135 -3.39 1.85 -12.44
C LEU A 135 -4.68 2.53 -11.96
N ARG A 136 -5.55 2.93 -12.88
CA ARG A 136 -6.84 3.52 -12.56
C ARG A 136 -7.62 2.61 -11.61
N ASN A 137 -8.21 3.20 -10.56
CA ASN A 137 -9.00 2.50 -9.55
C ASN A 137 -8.23 1.42 -8.75
N LYS A 138 -6.89 1.39 -8.83
CA LYS A 138 -6.08 0.60 -7.92
C LYS A 138 -5.76 1.39 -6.66
N VAL A 139 -5.78 0.72 -5.52
CA VAL A 139 -5.43 1.28 -4.22
C VAL A 139 -4.00 0.91 -3.87
N ALA A 140 -3.17 1.92 -3.61
CA ALA A 140 -1.79 1.76 -3.18
C ALA A 140 -1.56 2.26 -1.75
N LEU A 141 -0.80 1.53 -0.96
CA LEU A 141 -0.31 1.95 0.36
C LEU A 141 1.21 2.04 0.32
N VAL A 142 1.78 3.16 0.78
CA VAL A 142 3.24 3.39 0.83
C VAL A 142 3.66 3.65 2.28
N THR A 143 4.56 2.82 2.82
CA THR A 143 5.10 3.00 4.18
C THR A 143 6.31 3.95 4.21
N GLY A 144 6.43 4.77 5.26
CA GLY A 144 7.50 5.78 5.36
C GLY A 144 7.47 6.77 4.19
N ALA A 145 6.27 7.16 3.76
CA ALA A 145 6.05 7.91 2.54
C ALA A 145 6.65 9.32 2.58
N ALA A 146 6.76 9.94 3.76
CA ALA A 146 7.12 11.35 3.90
C ALA A 146 8.63 11.60 3.77
N GLY A 147 9.22 11.20 2.65
CA GLY A 147 10.63 11.43 2.32
C GLY A 147 10.87 11.45 0.82
N ALA A 148 12.10 11.70 0.39
CA ALA A 148 12.46 11.81 -1.03
C ALA A 148 11.98 10.63 -1.91
N ILE A 149 12.28 9.38 -1.49
CA ILE A 149 11.87 8.19 -2.25
C ILE A 149 10.35 8.04 -2.22
N GLY A 150 9.75 8.11 -1.02
CA GLY A 150 8.31 7.97 -0.85
C GLY A 150 7.52 9.00 -1.64
N TYR A 151 7.97 10.26 -1.70
CA TYR A 151 7.36 11.30 -2.52
C TYR A 151 7.36 10.93 -4.01
N GLY A 152 8.51 10.52 -4.55
CA GLY A 152 8.62 10.10 -5.94
C GLY A 152 7.66 8.96 -6.27
N ILE A 153 7.61 7.94 -5.43
CA ILE A 153 6.74 6.77 -5.58
C ILE A 153 5.27 7.17 -5.53
N CYS A 154 4.86 7.93 -4.52
CA CYS A 154 3.50 8.42 -4.33
C CYS A 154 3.02 9.22 -5.55
N ARG A 155 3.85 10.16 -6.02
CA ARG A 155 3.60 10.96 -7.23
C ARG A 155 3.40 10.09 -8.46
N GLY A 156 4.31 9.14 -8.70
CA GLY A 156 4.21 8.26 -9.87
C GLY A 156 2.96 7.38 -9.85
N LEU A 157 2.57 6.82 -8.70
CA LEU A 157 1.34 6.05 -8.56
C LEU A 157 0.10 6.89 -8.84
N LEU A 158 0.03 8.11 -8.30
CA LEU A 158 -1.07 9.04 -8.54
C LEU A 158 -1.19 9.46 -10.00
N GLU A 159 -0.06 9.71 -10.68
CA GLU A 159 0.02 10.01 -12.11
C GLU A 159 -0.47 8.84 -12.99
N LYS A 160 -0.45 7.60 -12.46
CA LYS A 160 -1.00 6.41 -13.13
C LYS A 160 -2.43 6.07 -12.71
N GLY A 161 -3.09 6.95 -11.94
CA GLY A 161 -4.51 6.84 -11.62
C GLY A 161 -4.84 6.10 -10.32
N CYS A 162 -3.84 5.78 -9.48
CA CYS A 162 -4.10 5.13 -8.20
C CYS A 162 -4.88 6.03 -7.23
N TYR A 163 -5.61 5.38 -6.33
CA TYR A 163 -5.88 5.86 -4.99
C TYR A 163 -4.67 5.55 -4.10
N LEU A 164 -4.30 6.46 -3.21
CA LEU A 164 -3.05 6.41 -2.47
C LEU A 164 -3.24 6.69 -0.98
N ALA A 165 -2.89 5.71 -0.16
CA ALA A 165 -2.63 5.90 1.26
C ALA A 165 -1.13 6.16 1.49
N ALA A 166 -0.79 7.41 1.77
CA ALA A 166 0.54 7.78 2.24
C ALA A 166 0.62 7.55 3.74
N THR A 167 1.61 6.78 4.19
CA THR A 167 1.73 6.42 5.61
C THR A 167 3.12 6.72 6.15
N ASP A 168 3.17 7.25 7.37
CA ASP A 168 4.39 7.55 8.12
C ASP A 168 4.02 7.65 9.60
N LEU A 169 4.99 7.99 10.46
CA LEU A 169 4.71 8.34 11.84
C LEU A 169 3.75 9.55 11.92
N PRO A 170 2.87 9.60 12.93
CA PRO A 170 1.92 10.71 13.08
C PRO A 170 2.64 12.05 13.31
N GLY A 171 2.04 13.13 12.79
CA GLY A 171 2.46 14.51 13.03
C GLY A 171 2.58 15.34 11.75
N ASP A 172 2.99 16.61 11.92
CA ASP A 172 2.98 17.65 10.88
C ASP A 172 3.66 17.25 9.57
N LYS A 173 4.68 16.39 9.65
CA LYS A 173 5.41 15.90 8.48
C LYS A 173 4.54 15.04 7.57
N LEU A 174 3.72 14.14 8.14
CA LEU A 174 2.77 13.34 7.37
C LEU A 174 1.63 14.22 6.86
N ASP A 175 1.08 15.08 7.73
CA ASP A 175 -0.06 15.93 7.38
C ASP A 175 0.27 16.86 6.20
N SER A 176 1.39 17.59 6.29
CA SER A 176 1.85 18.47 5.20
C SER A 176 2.16 17.69 3.91
N PHE A 177 2.79 16.52 4.03
CA PHE A 177 3.08 15.65 2.88
C PHE A 177 1.80 15.20 2.17
N THR A 178 0.79 14.78 2.94
CA THR A 178 -0.50 14.35 2.39
C THR A 178 -1.24 15.53 1.76
N ASP A 179 -1.23 16.71 2.38
CA ASP A 179 -1.89 17.90 1.83
C ASP A 179 -1.28 18.35 0.50
N ASP A 180 0.05 18.30 0.37
CA ASP A 180 0.74 18.57 -0.89
C ASP A 180 0.32 17.59 -2.02
N LEU A 181 0.10 16.32 -1.69
CA LEU A 181 -0.39 15.32 -2.66
C LEU A 181 -1.88 15.52 -2.99
N ARG A 182 -2.70 15.89 -2.01
CA ARG A 182 -4.13 16.21 -2.21
C ARG A 182 -4.34 17.41 -3.11
N GLN A 183 -3.46 18.42 -3.06
CA GLN A 183 -3.53 19.56 -4.00
C GLN A 183 -3.49 19.14 -5.47
N VAL A 184 -2.94 17.96 -5.79
CA VAL A 184 -2.82 17.48 -7.17
C VAL A 184 -3.78 16.34 -7.51
N ALA A 185 -4.13 15.48 -6.54
CA ALA A 185 -4.94 14.29 -6.80
C ALA A 185 -6.27 14.24 -6.03
N GLY A 186 -6.59 15.28 -5.23
CA GLY A 186 -7.85 15.41 -4.51
C GLY A 186 -8.12 14.24 -3.57
N ASP A 187 -9.36 13.74 -3.61
CA ASP A 187 -9.87 12.70 -2.72
C ASP A 187 -9.30 11.29 -3.00
N ARG A 188 -8.44 11.15 -4.01
CA ARG A 188 -7.65 9.93 -4.23
C ARG A 188 -6.49 9.78 -3.25
N VAL A 189 -6.24 10.76 -2.38
CA VAL A 189 -5.14 10.73 -1.41
C VAL A 189 -5.64 10.77 0.02
N MET A 190 -5.19 9.81 0.82
CA MET A 190 -5.33 9.85 2.27
C MET A 190 -3.96 9.73 2.96
N GLY A 191 -3.85 10.38 4.12
CA GLY A 191 -2.74 10.19 5.05
C GLY A 191 -3.20 9.25 6.16
N THR A 192 -2.39 8.24 6.47
CA THR A 192 -2.69 7.29 7.56
C THR A 192 -1.45 7.12 8.43
N ALA A 193 -1.58 7.39 9.73
CA ALA A 193 -0.48 7.20 10.67
C ALA A 193 -0.19 5.71 10.87
N ILE A 194 1.04 5.28 10.57
CA ILE A 194 1.51 3.92 10.80
C ILE A 194 2.92 3.99 11.41
N ASP A 195 3.04 3.57 12.67
CA ASP A 195 4.31 3.13 13.23
C ASP A 195 4.52 1.65 12.87
N VAL A 196 5.40 1.40 11.90
CA VAL A 196 5.69 0.03 11.45
C VAL A 196 6.27 -0.86 12.55
N THR A 197 6.75 -0.29 13.66
CA THR A 197 7.26 -1.07 14.81
C THR A 197 6.17 -1.51 15.78
N ASN A 198 4.92 -1.15 15.50
CA ASN A 198 3.77 -1.42 16.35
C ASN A 198 2.71 -2.19 15.55
N LYS A 199 2.45 -3.44 15.94
CA LYS A 199 1.52 -4.32 15.24
C LYS A 199 0.11 -3.72 15.16
N GLU A 200 -0.40 -3.19 16.27
CA GLU A 200 -1.74 -2.60 16.32
C GLU A 200 -1.84 -1.35 15.44
N SER A 201 -0.76 -0.57 15.32
CA SER A 201 -0.67 0.58 14.41
C SER A 201 -0.68 0.15 12.95
N VAL A 202 0.03 -0.92 12.60
CA VAL A 202 0.02 -1.48 11.23
C VAL A 202 -1.40 -1.95 10.89
N VAL A 203 -2.00 -2.79 11.74
CA VAL A 203 -3.37 -3.28 11.55
C VAL A 203 -4.34 -2.11 11.39
N GLY A 204 -4.40 -1.18 12.36
CA GLY A 204 -5.33 -0.06 12.31
C GLY A 204 -5.13 0.86 11.08
N GLY A 205 -3.90 0.99 10.59
CA GLY A 205 -3.60 1.72 9.37
C GLY A 205 -4.17 1.04 8.12
N PHE A 206 -3.97 -0.26 7.98
CA PHE A 206 -4.56 -1.05 6.89
C PHE A 206 -6.09 -1.06 6.97
N GLU A 207 -6.65 -1.24 8.16
CA GLU A 207 -8.09 -1.18 8.40
C GLU A 207 -8.68 0.17 7.94
N SER A 208 -7.98 1.28 8.19
CA SER A 208 -8.41 2.63 7.75
C SER A 208 -8.48 2.76 6.22
N VAL A 209 -7.52 2.17 5.50
CA VAL A 209 -7.49 2.18 4.03
C VAL A 209 -8.62 1.31 3.47
N ILE A 210 -8.83 0.13 4.04
CA ILE A 210 -9.90 -0.80 3.64
C ILE A 210 -11.27 -0.22 3.95
N GLN A 211 -11.45 0.45 5.09
CA GLN A 211 -12.69 1.15 5.38
C GLN A 211 -12.99 2.22 4.33
N THR A 212 -11.95 2.86 3.80
CA THR A 212 -12.09 3.96 2.83
C THR A 212 -12.33 3.48 1.41
N TRP A 213 -11.64 2.43 0.94
CA TRP A 213 -11.65 1.99 -0.47
C TRP A 213 -11.92 0.51 -0.68
N GLY A 214 -12.23 -0.22 0.39
CA GLY A 214 -12.69 -1.61 0.36
C GLY A 214 -11.58 -2.65 0.23
N GLY A 215 -10.35 -2.24 -0.05
CA GLY A 215 -9.22 -3.13 -0.23
C GLY A 215 -7.94 -2.40 -0.61
N ILE A 216 -6.89 -3.19 -0.86
CA ILE A 216 -5.58 -2.71 -1.30
C ILE A 216 -5.14 -3.58 -2.47
N ASP A 217 -4.47 -2.99 -3.46
CA ASP A 217 -3.93 -3.70 -4.63
C ASP A 217 -2.40 -3.68 -4.66
N ILE A 218 -1.79 -2.59 -4.16
CA ILE A 218 -0.35 -2.35 -4.21
C ILE A 218 0.15 -1.95 -2.82
N VAL A 219 1.19 -2.60 -2.32
CA VAL A 219 1.91 -2.15 -1.11
C VAL A 219 3.36 -1.90 -1.45
N VAL A 220 3.82 -0.69 -1.16
CA VAL A 220 5.24 -0.33 -1.24
C VAL A 220 5.81 -0.29 0.17
N VAL A 221 6.62 -1.29 0.50
CA VAL A 221 7.35 -1.37 1.78
C VAL A 221 8.59 -0.49 1.66
N ASN A 222 8.43 0.79 2.04
CA ASN A 222 9.45 1.81 1.87
C ASN A 222 10.02 2.33 3.20
N ALA A 223 9.32 2.15 4.32
CA ALA A 223 9.80 2.55 5.64
C ALA A 223 11.18 1.93 5.96
N GLY A 224 12.04 2.75 6.57
CA GLY A 224 13.37 2.33 7.01
C GLY A 224 14.19 3.49 7.55
N ILE A 225 15.11 3.18 8.46
CA ILE A 225 16.05 4.15 9.03
C ILE A 225 17.50 3.67 8.81
N PRO A 226 18.47 4.57 8.70
CA PRO A 226 19.88 4.21 8.65
C PRO A 226 20.46 3.98 10.06
N LEU A 227 21.66 3.41 10.10
CA LEU A 227 22.54 3.50 11.26
C LEU A 227 23.99 3.49 10.76
N VAL A 228 24.74 4.53 11.10
CA VAL A 228 26.17 4.63 10.78
C VAL A 228 26.98 4.26 12.01
N ALA A 229 27.52 3.04 11.99
CA ALA A 229 28.39 2.54 13.06
C ALA A 229 29.36 1.50 12.51
N ARG A 230 30.62 1.57 12.93
CA ARG A 230 31.59 0.48 12.71
C ARG A 230 31.31 -0.63 13.71
N LEU A 231 31.59 -1.88 13.35
CA LEU A 231 31.30 -3.06 14.18
C LEU A 231 31.78 -2.93 15.63
N LYS A 232 33.00 -2.42 15.84
CA LYS A 232 33.59 -2.25 17.18
C LYS A 232 32.91 -1.17 18.04
N ASP A 233 32.13 -0.29 17.41
CA ASP A 233 31.52 0.90 18.02
C ASP A 233 29.97 0.83 17.99
N ILE A 234 29.39 -0.32 17.62
CA ILE A 234 27.93 -0.48 17.55
C ILE A 234 27.34 -0.43 18.97
N ASP A 235 26.44 0.52 19.19
CA ASP A 235 25.51 0.47 20.31
C ASP A 235 24.39 -0.55 20.02
N LEU A 236 24.20 -1.49 20.95
CA LEU A 236 23.24 -2.57 20.79
C LEU A 236 21.79 -2.06 20.82
N ASP A 237 21.49 -1.02 21.59
CA ASP A 237 20.14 -0.47 21.66
C ASP A 237 19.78 0.32 20.40
N ALA A 238 20.74 1.06 19.83
CA ALA A 238 20.59 1.63 18.49
C ALA A 238 20.38 0.55 17.41
N PHE A 239 21.11 -0.57 17.48
CA PHE A 239 20.91 -1.70 16.57
C PHE A 239 19.52 -2.33 16.72
N ARG A 240 19.02 -2.53 17.95
CA ARG A 240 17.67 -3.06 18.19
C ARG A 240 16.59 -2.15 17.63
N LYS A 241 16.73 -0.83 17.77
CA LYS A 241 15.79 0.14 17.15
C LYS A 241 15.80 0.02 15.62
N LEU A 242 16.98 -0.09 15.03
CA LEU A 242 17.16 -0.30 13.59
C LEU A 242 16.48 -1.59 13.11
N GLU A 243 16.67 -2.69 13.83
CA GLU A 243 16.03 -3.99 13.55
C GLU A 243 14.51 -3.89 13.64
N LYS A 244 13.99 -3.24 14.68
CA LYS A 244 12.55 -3.06 14.89
C LYS A 244 11.87 -2.36 13.70
N VAL A 245 12.52 -1.33 13.15
CA VAL A 245 11.99 -0.61 11.98
C VAL A 245 12.21 -1.40 10.69
N ASN A 246 13.45 -1.77 10.40
CA ASN A 246 13.81 -2.31 9.08
C ASN A 246 13.37 -3.75 8.89
N VAL A 247 13.41 -4.58 9.94
CA VAL A 247 13.13 -6.03 9.87
C VAL A 247 11.73 -6.32 10.36
N GLU A 248 11.45 -6.06 11.64
CA GLU A 248 10.14 -6.36 12.24
C GLU A 248 9.04 -5.55 11.54
N GLY A 249 9.25 -4.27 11.27
CA GLY A 249 8.28 -3.47 10.53
C GLY A 249 8.01 -3.94 9.10
N THR A 250 9.03 -4.47 8.41
CA THR A 250 8.84 -5.14 7.12
C THR A 250 7.99 -6.40 7.29
N LEU A 251 8.31 -7.25 8.27
CA LEU A 251 7.57 -8.48 8.56
C LEU A 251 6.10 -8.20 8.88
N LEU A 252 5.82 -7.25 9.76
CA LEU A 252 4.46 -6.87 10.15
C LEU A 252 3.67 -6.36 8.94
N THR A 253 4.27 -5.50 8.12
CA THR A 253 3.63 -4.98 6.90
C THR A 253 3.32 -6.11 5.90
N LEU A 254 4.27 -7.02 5.67
CA LEU A 254 4.09 -8.17 4.76
C LEU A 254 3.03 -9.13 5.27
N SER A 255 3.04 -9.44 6.57
CA SER A 255 2.05 -10.32 7.19
C SER A 255 0.64 -9.75 7.08
N GLU A 256 0.46 -8.45 7.29
CA GLU A 256 -0.85 -7.82 7.25
C GLU A 256 -1.42 -7.77 5.83
N ILE A 257 -0.62 -7.34 4.84
CA ILE A 257 -1.11 -7.30 3.45
C ILE A 257 -1.40 -8.69 2.90
N ALA A 258 -0.63 -9.71 3.29
CA ALA A 258 -0.88 -11.09 2.87
C ALA A 258 -2.28 -11.56 3.25
N ASN A 259 -2.70 -11.31 4.49
CA ASN A 259 -4.05 -11.62 4.96
C ASN A 259 -5.11 -10.94 4.09
N HIS A 260 -4.93 -9.66 3.77
CA HIS A 260 -5.90 -8.91 2.97
C HIS A 260 -5.93 -9.34 1.49
N PHE A 261 -4.80 -9.65 0.87
CA PHE A 261 -4.80 -10.18 -0.49
C PHE A 261 -5.49 -11.54 -0.59
N ILE A 262 -5.29 -12.42 0.40
CA ILE A 262 -6.00 -13.71 0.48
C ILE A 262 -7.51 -13.49 0.67
N LEU A 263 -7.89 -12.61 1.60
CA LEU A 263 -9.30 -12.26 1.84
C LEU A 263 -9.95 -11.62 0.61
N GLN A 264 -9.21 -10.85 -0.18
CA GLN A 264 -9.73 -10.22 -1.39
C GLN A 264 -9.84 -11.20 -2.56
N GLY A 265 -8.84 -12.08 -2.75
CA GLY A 265 -8.86 -13.10 -3.79
C GLY A 265 -8.65 -12.57 -5.21
N THR A 266 -8.11 -11.35 -5.36
CA THR A 266 -7.83 -10.72 -6.66
C THR A 266 -6.34 -10.63 -6.98
N GLY A 267 -5.48 -11.24 -6.16
CA GLY A 267 -4.03 -11.05 -6.21
C GLY A 267 -3.58 -9.68 -5.73
N GLY A 268 -2.35 -9.30 -6.07
CA GLY A 268 -1.79 -8.01 -5.66
C GLY A 268 -0.32 -7.83 -5.99
N ASP A 269 0.23 -6.69 -5.63
CA ASP A 269 1.62 -6.32 -5.88
C ASP A 269 2.29 -5.78 -4.62
N ILE A 270 3.39 -6.39 -4.21
CA ILE A 270 4.25 -5.91 -3.13
C ILE A 270 5.59 -5.48 -3.73
N ILE A 271 5.99 -4.25 -3.48
CA ILE A 271 7.29 -3.73 -3.90
C ILE A 271 8.07 -3.27 -2.67
N ILE A 272 9.20 -3.91 -2.40
CA ILE A 272 10.06 -3.55 -1.27
C ILE A 272 11.16 -2.62 -1.74
N VAL A 273 11.29 -1.46 -1.10
CA VAL A 273 12.44 -0.58 -1.29
C VAL A 273 13.60 -1.18 -0.51
N SER A 274 14.41 -1.97 -1.20
CA SER A 274 15.66 -2.55 -0.76
C SER A 274 16.77 -1.48 -0.78
N THR A 275 18.00 -1.87 -1.09
CA THR A 275 19.15 -0.99 -1.23
C THR A 275 20.26 -1.72 -1.98
N LYS A 276 21.13 -0.96 -2.67
CA LYS A 276 22.39 -1.52 -3.20
C LYS A 276 23.27 -2.18 -2.12
N ASN A 277 23.08 -1.86 -0.84
CA ASN A 277 23.88 -2.44 0.25
C ASN A 277 23.62 -3.93 0.49
N VAL A 278 22.55 -4.50 -0.09
CA VAL A 278 22.30 -5.95 -0.02
C VAL A 278 23.40 -6.71 -0.79
N PRO A 279 23.64 -6.44 -2.09
CA PRO A 279 24.77 -7.04 -2.80
C PRO A 279 26.13 -6.36 -2.50
N SER A 280 26.14 -5.07 -2.12
CA SER A 280 27.37 -4.28 -1.98
C SER A 280 27.40 -3.41 -0.71
N PRO A 281 27.61 -4.03 0.47
CA PRO A 281 27.64 -3.31 1.74
C PRO A 281 28.89 -2.44 1.87
N GLY A 282 28.75 -1.30 2.56
CA GLY A 282 29.87 -0.39 2.85
C GLY A 282 30.33 -0.46 4.30
N ALA A 283 31.62 -0.17 4.55
CA ALA A 283 32.14 -0.01 5.91
C ALA A 283 31.38 1.08 6.67
N GLY A 284 31.06 0.82 7.94
CA GLY A 284 30.23 1.71 8.77
C GLY A 284 28.73 1.62 8.51
N PHE A 285 28.29 0.82 7.54
CA PHE A 285 26.88 0.54 7.23
C PHE A 285 26.52 -0.92 7.50
N GLY A 286 27.32 -1.66 8.29
CA GLY A 286 27.14 -3.10 8.51
C GLY A 286 25.77 -3.43 9.11
N ALA A 287 25.38 -2.74 10.19
CA ALA A 287 24.08 -2.90 10.84
C ALA A 287 22.90 -2.61 9.88
N TYR A 288 22.95 -1.50 9.16
CA TYR A 288 21.94 -1.15 8.16
C TYR A 288 21.87 -2.17 7.03
N SER A 289 23.02 -2.59 6.49
CA SER A 289 23.11 -3.57 5.42
C SER A 289 22.52 -4.91 5.84
N ALA A 290 22.84 -5.38 7.06
CA ALA A 290 22.32 -6.62 7.61
C ALA A 290 20.79 -6.58 7.76
N THR A 291 20.25 -5.51 8.36
CA THR A 291 18.79 -5.38 8.55
C THR A 291 18.05 -5.23 7.22
N LYS A 292 18.59 -4.49 6.24
CA LYS A 292 17.99 -4.42 4.90
C LYS A 292 18.13 -5.72 4.11
N ALA A 293 19.20 -6.49 4.31
CA ALA A 293 19.31 -7.84 3.74
C ALA A 293 18.27 -8.80 4.33
N ALA A 294 17.99 -8.71 5.63
CA ALA A 294 16.91 -9.47 6.26
C ALA A 294 15.53 -9.08 5.68
N ALA A 295 15.24 -7.78 5.57
CA ALA A 295 14.00 -7.28 4.94
C ALA A 295 13.86 -7.73 3.47
N HIS A 296 14.96 -7.70 2.72
CA HIS A 296 15.01 -8.18 1.34
C HIS A 296 14.71 -9.69 1.26
N GLN A 297 15.27 -10.47 2.18
CA GLN A 297 15.03 -11.91 2.23
C GLN A 297 13.59 -12.25 2.63
N LEU A 298 12.98 -11.48 3.54
CA LEU A 298 11.55 -11.60 3.83
C LEU A 298 10.71 -11.36 2.57
N GLY A 299 11.10 -10.39 1.73
CA GLY A 299 10.49 -10.18 0.41
C GLY A 299 10.58 -11.38 -0.52
N ARG A 300 11.74 -12.04 -0.57
CA ARG A 300 11.92 -13.26 -1.35
C ARG A 300 11.05 -14.40 -0.84
N ILE A 301 10.94 -14.58 0.47
CA ILE A 301 10.05 -15.59 1.06
C ILE A 301 8.59 -15.26 0.72
N ALA A 302 8.16 -14.01 0.88
CA ALA A 302 6.81 -13.59 0.50
C ALA A 302 6.52 -13.82 -0.99
N SER A 303 7.51 -13.67 -1.88
CA SER A 303 7.34 -13.97 -3.31
C SER A 303 7.03 -15.45 -3.59
N ILE A 304 7.53 -16.36 -2.76
CA ILE A 304 7.31 -17.80 -2.87
C ILE A 304 5.96 -18.18 -2.27
N GLU A 305 5.68 -17.71 -1.05
CA GLU A 305 4.49 -18.08 -0.30
C GLU A 305 3.20 -17.51 -0.90
N LEU A 306 3.27 -16.28 -1.45
CA LEU A 306 2.09 -15.58 -1.95
C LEU A 306 1.81 -15.77 -3.44
N ALA A 307 2.72 -16.42 -4.19
CA ALA A 307 2.56 -16.66 -5.63
C ALA A 307 1.27 -17.43 -5.95
N GLN A 308 0.90 -18.42 -5.12
CA GLN A 308 -0.32 -19.21 -5.29
C GLN A 308 -1.61 -18.36 -5.22
N TYR A 309 -1.55 -17.18 -4.62
CA TYR A 309 -2.68 -16.25 -4.49
C TYR A 309 -2.65 -15.15 -5.57
N GLY A 310 -1.79 -15.27 -6.60
CA GLY A 310 -1.66 -14.26 -7.65
C GLY A 310 -1.00 -12.94 -7.16
N VAL A 311 -0.25 -13.01 -6.05
CA VAL A 311 0.50 -11.87 -5.51
C VAL A 311 1.93 -11.92 -6.00
N ARG A 312 2.41 -10.80 -6.54
CA ARG A 312 3.80 -10.65 -7.00
C ARG A 312 4.56 -9.81 -5.99
N VAL A 313 5.78 -10.23 -5.65
CA VAL A 313 6.62 -9.53 -4.68
C VAL A 313 7.98 -9.28 -5.29
N ASN A 314 8.36 -8.01 -5.42
CA ASN A 314 9.61 -7.62 -6.06
C ASN A 314 10.36 -6.56 -5.26
N MET A 315 11.63 -6.36 -5.57
CA MET A 315 12.50 -5.42 -4.86
C MET A 315 13.02 -4.34 -5.81
N VAL A 316 13.12 -3.12 -5.31
CA VAL A 316 13.88 -2.03 -5.97
C VAL A 316 15.07 -1.68 -5.09
N ALA A 317 16.28 -1.64 -5.67
CA ALA A 317 17.52 -1.42 -4.94
C ALA A 317 18.12 -0.06 -5.31
N PRO A 318 17.63 1.05 -4.70
CA PRO A 318 18.16 2.37 -4.97
C PRO A 318 19.51 2.63 -4.33
N ASP A 319 20.16 3.65 -4.85
CA ASP A 319 21.37 4.23 -4.32
C ASP A 319 21.36 5.76 -4.40
N GLY A 320 21.95 6.45 -3.43
CA GLY A 320 22.28 7.87 -3.59
C GLY A 320 21.10 8.82 -3.82
N VAL A 321 19.91 8.53 -3.28
CA VAL A 321 18.74 9.43 -3.44
C VAL A 321 18.72 10.51 -2.36
N PHE A 322 19.17 11.72 -2.70
CA PHE A 322 19.28 12.86 -1.77
C PHE A 322 17.97 13.62 -1.56
N SER A 323 17.21 13.84 -2.65
CA SER A 323 15.95 14.59 -2.61
C SER A 323 15.03 14.21 -3.79
N GLU A 324 13.76 14.58 -3.67
CA GLU A 324 12.79 14.62 -4.77
C GLU A 324 11.84 15.80 -4.53
N GLY A 325 11.79 16.74 -5.49
CA GLY A 325 11.12 18.03 -5.28
C GLY A 325 11.65 18.73 -4.01
N LYS A 326 10.74 19.18 -3.14
CA LYS A 326 11.09 19.80 -1.86
C LYS A 326 11.45 18.81 -0.74
N TYR A 327 11.22 17.51 -0.92
CA TYR A 327 11.42 16.52 0.12
C TYR A 327 12.86 16.01 0.12
N LYS A 328 13.55 16.23 1.24
CA LYS A 328 14.88 15.68 1.49
C LYS A 328 14.78 14.23 1.98
N SER A 329 15.83 13.47 1.77
CA SER A 329 15.96 12.11 2.30
C SER A 329 16.28 12.14 3.78
N GLY A 330 15.47 11.45 4.60
CA GLY A 330 15.75 11.28 6.03
C GLY A 330 17.09 10.58 6.27
N LEU A 331 17.44 9.61 5.42
CA LEU A 331 18.73 8.93 5.49
C LEU A 331 19.88 9.92 5.31
N TRP A 332 19.84 10.79 4.30
CA TRP A 332 20.92 11.76 4.06
C TRP A 332 20.94 12.91 5.06
N ALA A 333 19.79 13.28 5.64
CA ALA A 333 19.76 14.22 6.75
C ALA A 333 20.55 13.70 7.96
N GLU A 334 20.48 12.39 8.22
CA GLU A 334 21.20 11.75 9.32
C GLU A 334 22.67 11.48 8.99
N VAL A 335 22.95 10.87 7.82
CA VAL A 335 24.31 10.38 7.49
C VAL A 335 25.15 11.37 6.68
N GLY A 336 24.53 12.36 6.07
CA GLY A 336 25.17 13.36 5.22
C GLY A 336 26.22 14.20 5.95
N PRO A 337 25.92 14.80 7.12
CA PRO A 337 26.86 15.64 7.86
C PRO A 337 28.21 14.98 8.13
N ASP A 338 28.20 13.73 8.58
CA ASP A 338 29.43 12.99 8.89
C ASP A 338 30.22 12.65 7.63
N ARG A 339 29.53 12.31 6.54
CA ARG A 339 30.15 11.99 5.25
C ARG A 339 30.76 13.22 4.57
N MET A 340 30.11 14.37 4.71
CA MET A 340 30.61 15.69 4.30
C MET A 340 31.91 16.01 5.04
N ARG A 341 31.90 15.96 6.38
CA ARG A 341 33.11 16.20 7.21
C ARG A 341 34.25 15.25 6.88
N ALA A 342 33.96 13.95 6.74
CA ALA A 342 34.97 12.94 6.44
C ALA A 342 35.63 13.09 5.05
N ARG A 343 35.01 13.84 4.13
CA ARG A 343 35.51 14.04 2.76
C ARG A 343 35.90 15.48 2.45
N GLY A 344 35.65 16.42 3.37
CA GLY A 344 35.83 17.85 3.09
C GLY A 344 34.92 18.36 1.98
N LEU A 345 33.68 17.83 1.91
CA LEU A 345 32.68 18.20 0.91
C LEU A 345 31.50 18.91 1.58
N ASP A 346 30.80 19.75 0.82
CA ASP A 346 29.47 20.27 1.17
C ASP A 346 28.36 19.34 0.62
N GLU A 347 27.09 19.76 0.72
CA GLU A 347 25.94 18.93 0.31
C GLU A 347 25.96 18.65 -1.19
N GLU A 348 26.31 19.66 -2.00
CA GLU A 348 26.41 19.56 -3.46
C GLU A 348 27.58 18.66 -3.87
N GLY A 349 28.78 18.91 -3.34
CA GLY A 349 29.96 18.09 -3.60
C GLY A 349 29.79 16.64 -3.13
N LEU A 350 29.05 16.41 -2.04
CA LEU A 350 28.69 15.05 -1.63
C LEU A 350 27.77 14.41 -2.68
N GLN A 351 26.74 15.09 -3.15
CA GLN A 351 25.85 14.55 -4.18
C GLN A 351 26.61 14.25 -5.48
N GLU A 352 27.49 15.14 -5.92
CA GLU A 352 28.36 14.93 -7.09
C GLU A 352 29.29 13.73 -6.90
N TYR A 353 29.87 13.55 -5.70
CA TYR A 353 30.68 12.37 -5.39
C TYR A 353 29.88 11.07 -5.60
N TYR A 354 28.62 11.02 -5.16
CA TYR A 354 27.75 9.85 -5.33
C TYR A 354 27.31 9.63 -6.78
N GLN A 355 27.13 10.70 -7.55
CA GLN A 355 26.92 10.62 -8.98
C GLN A 355 28.16 10.09 -9.70
N ASN A 356 29.34 10.60 -9.35
CA ASN A 356 30.59 10.27 -10.01
C ASN A 356 31.11 8.86 -9.74
N ARG A 357 30.63 8.17 -8.70
CA ARG A 357 31.00 6.76 -8.46
C ARG A 357 30.25 5.74 -9.30
N ASN A 358 29.07 6.07 -9.82
CA ASN A 358 28.31 5.14 -10.67
C ASN A 358 28.79 5.21 -12.12
N LEU A 359 28.52 4.16 -12.92
CA LEU A 359 29.04 4.04 -14.29
C LEU A 359 28.42 5.07 -15.24
N LEU A 360 27.13 5.35 -15.08
CA LEU A 360 26.41 6.30 -15.93
C LEU A 360 26.66 7.77 -15.59
N LYS A 361 27.36 8.05 -14.48
CA LYS A 361 27.49 9.39 -13.90
C LYS A 361 26.13 10.07 -13.73
N ALA A 362 25.12 9.27 -13.39
CA ALA A 362 23.73 9.71 -13.33
C ALA A 362 23.35 10.11 -11.91
N LYS A 363 22.58 11.19 -11.78
CA LYS A 363 21.89 11.51 -10.52
C LYS A 363 20.71 10.55 -10.34
N ILE A 364 20.63 9.93 -9.17
CA ILE A 364 19.51 9.06 -8.80
C ILE A 364 18.52 9.87 -7.95
N THR A 365 17.24 9.74 -8.26
CA THR A 365 16.15 10.55 -7.67
C THR A 365 14.99 9.67 -7.24
N GLY A 366 14.07 10.20 -6.44
CA GLY A 366 12.83 9.50 -6.08
C GLY A 366 12.00 9.14 -7.30
N ARG A 367 12.02 9.96 -8.36
CA ARG A 367 11.38 9.65 -9.65
C ARG A 367 11.96 8.40 -10.32
N HIS A 368 13.28 8.22 -10.30
CA HIS A 368 13.88 7.01 -10.84
C HIS A 368 13.46 5.76 -10.06
N VAL A 369 13.37 5.85 -8.73
CA VAL A 369 12.84 4.74 -7.90
C VAL A 369 11.38 4.47 -8.23
N SER A 370 10.58 5.53 -8.38
CA SER A 370 9.18 5.42 -8.80
C SER A 370 9.02 4.71 -10.13
N ASN A 371 9.88 4.96 -11.12
CA ASN A 371 9.77 4.27 -12.42
C ASN A 371 9.99 2.77 -12.27
N ALA A 372 10.91 2.33 -11.41
CA ALA A 372 11.11 0.91 -11.12
C ALA A 372 9.93 0.29 -10.35
N VAL A 373 9.34 1.02 -9.40
CA VAL A 373 8.11 0.59 -8.73
C VAL A 373 6.96 0.46 -9.73
N LEU A 374 6.81 1.43 -10.63
CA LEU A 374 5.76 1.43 -11.65
C LEU A 374 5.95 0.30 -12.66
N PHE A 375 7.18 -0.05 -13.04
CA PHE A 375 7.45 -1.20 -13.89
C PHE A 375 6.81 -2.49 -13.33
N PHE A 376 6.96 -2.72 -12.02
CA PHE A 376 6.29 -3.82 -11.35
C PHE A 376 4.79 -3.58 -11.23
N ALA A 377 4.35 -2.45 -10.67
CA ALA A 377 2.95 -2.19 -10.38
C ALA A 377 2.04 -2.22 -11.64
N THR A 378 2.56 -1.81 -12.81
CA THR A 378 1.83 -1.87 -14.09
C THR A 378 2.00 -3.20 -14.82
N ARG A 379 2.57 -4.20 -14.15
CA ARG A 379 2.69 -5.59 -14.61
C ARG A 379 3.28 -5.78 -16.01
N GLN A 380 4.32 -5.02 -16.37
CA GLN A 380 4.86 -5.02 -17.75
C GLN A 380 5.51 -6.34 -18.19
N THR A 381 5.75 -7.26 -17.25
CA THR A 381 6.35 -8.56 -17.51
C THR A 381 5.91 -9.55 -16.42
N PRO A 382 5.79 -10.86 -16.71
CA PRO A 382 5.45 -11.88 -15.73
C PRO A 382 6.65 -12.16 -14.80
N THR A 383 6.85 -11.31 -13.78
CA THR A 383 7.99 -11.41 -12.85
C THR A 383 7.57 -11.30 -11.39
N THR A 384 8.24 -12.10 -10.54
CA THR A 384 8.16 -12.06 -9.08
C THR A 384 9.53 -12.50 -8.51
N GLY A 385 9.89 -12.02 -7.32
CA GLY A 385 11.13 -12.34 -6.63
C GLY A 385 12.39 -11.63 -7.17
N VAL A 386 12.26 -10.75 -8.17
CA VAL A 386 13.40 -10.08 -8.80
C VAL A 386 13.74 -8.76 -8.10
N THR A 387 14.99 -8.34 -8.22
CA THR A 387 15.46 -7.03 -7.77
C THR A 387 15.86 -6.19 -8.96
N ILE A 388 15.35 -4.96 -9.06
CA ILE A 388 15.80 -3.97 -10.04
C ILE A 388 16.73 -2.97 -9.36
N PRO A 389 18.00 -2.85 -9.79
CA PRO A 389 18.90 -1.80 -9.31
C PRO A 389 18.47 -0.43 -9.85
N VAL A 390 18.52 0.58 -8.99
CA VAL A 390 18.28 1.99 -9.33
C VAL A 390 19.47 2.81 -8.82
N ASP A 391 20.63 2.63 -9.45
CA ASP A 391 21.92 3.04 -8.87
C ASP A 391 22.91 3.66 -9.86
N GLY A 392 22.52 3.82 -11.13
CA GLY A 392 23.42 4.31 -12.20
C GLY A 392 24.52 3.32 -12.57
N GLY A 393 24.37 2.06 -12.14
CA GLY A 393 25.31 0.98 -12.36
C GLY A 393 26.53 1.08 -11.46
N LEU A 394 26.42 0.85 -10.15
CA LEU A 394 27.59 0.80 -9.28
C LEU A 394 28.48 -0.42 -9.63
N PRO A 395 29.79 -0.21 -9.88
CA PRO A 395 30.70 -1.32 -10.23
C PRO A 395 30.73 -2.42 -9.16
N ASP A 396 30.76 -2.02 -7.89
CA ASP A 396 30.94 -2.91 -6.74
C ASP A 396 29.66 -3.70 -6.37
N ALA A 397 28.56 -3.53 -7.11
CA ALA A 397 27.27 -4.18 -6.84
C ALA A 397 26.92 -5.30 -7.84
N THR A 398 27.92 -5.85 -8.53
CA THR A 398 27.75 -6.98 -9.46
C THR A 398 27.82 -8.36 -8.76
N PRO A 399 27.06 -9.39 -9.22
CA PRO A 399 26.02 -9.32 -10.24
C PRO A 399 24.79 -8.56 -9.71
N ARG A 400 24.21 -7.75 -10.59
CA ARG A 400 23.12 -6.82 -10.30
C ARG A 400 21.82 -7.25 -10.95
#